data_AF-A0A5L4EG12-F1
#
_entry.id   AF-A0A5L4EG12-F1
#
_cell.length_a   1.000
_cell.length_b   1.000
_cell.length_c   1.000
_cell.angle_alpha   90.00
_cell.angle_beta   90.00
_cell.angle_gamma   90.00
#
_symmetry.space_group_name_H-M   'P 1'
#
loop_
_entity.id
_entity.type
_entity.pdbx_description
1 polymer ?
#
loop_
_entity_poly.entity_id
_entity_poly.type
_entity_poly.pdbx_seq_one_letter_code
_entity_poly.pdbx_strand_id
1 'polypeptide(L)'
;PFISRTTFNNGCDGYVEVEAKFITKGNCISIGGEGIYAFYQKEDFATGTNICTLRNEKLNQYVALFICAVLNHEVYRYSYGRARNLGRVENEIIKLPINHKGELDFDFMENYIKSLPYGDRI
;
A
#
# COMPACT_ATOMS: atom_id res chain seq x y z
N PRO A 1 15.39 -3.29 -1.52
CA PRO A 1 14.84 -1.95 -1.85
C PRO A 1 14.83 -1.05 -0.61
N PHE A 2 15.11 0.24 -0.75
CA PHE A 2 14.87 1.25 0.28
C PHE A 2 13.59 2.00 -0.03
N ILE A 3 12.54 1.73 0.74
CA ILE A 3 11.25 2.40 0.58
C ILE A 3 11.27 3.70 1.38
N SER A 4 11.14 4.81 0.66
CA SER A 4 11.14 6.15 1.22
C SER A 4 9.78 6.80 1.02
N ARG A 5 9.73 8.10 1.26
CA ARG A 5 8.55 8.94 1.12
C ARG A 5 8.36 9.48 -0.30
N THR A 6 9.07 8.93 -1.28
CA THR A 6 8.92 9.30 -2.69
C THR A 6 7.59 8.81 -3.26
N THR A 7 7.00 9.60 -4.17
CA THR A 7 5.80 9.23 -4.93
C THR A 7 6.13 8.51 -6.24
N PHE A 8 7.42 8.35 -6.55
CA PHE A 8 7.90 7.70 -7.76
C PHE A 8 8.31 6.25 -7.48
N ASN A 9 8.43 5.46 -8.55
CA ASN A 9 9.09 4.15 -8.53
C ASN A 9 8.62 3.21 -7.40
N ASN A 10 7.30 3.14 -7.16
CA ASN A 10 6.70 2.30 -6.11
C ASN A 10 7.24 2.61 -4.69
N GLY A 11 7.62 3.86 -4.43
CA GLY A 11 8.23 4.29 -3.17
C GLY A 11 9.71 3.94 -3.03
N CYS A 12 10.34 3.31 -4.02
CA CYS A 12 11.73 2.87 -3.97
C CYS A 12 12.69 3.99 -4.37
N ASP A 13 13.57 4.37 -3.44
CA ASP A 13 14.57 5.45 -3.58
C ASP A 13 16.00 4.90 -3.76
N GLY A 14 16.12 3.60 -4.04
CA GLY A 14 17.39 2.91 -4.23
C GLY A 14 17.47 1.59 -3.49
N TYR A 15 18.70 1.09 -3.35
CA TYR A 15 19.00 -0.18 -2.70
C TYR A 15 20.08 0.04 -1.66
N VAL A 16 19.88 -0.53 -0.48
CA VAL A 16 20.78 -0.39 0.67
C VAL A 16 21.03 -1.75 1.29
N GLU A 17 22.22 -1.93 1.83
CA GLU A 17 22.54 -3.06 2.70
C GLU A 17 22.28 -2.64 4.14
N VAL A 18 21.46 -3.42 4.85
CA VAL A 18 21.12 -3.18 6.26
C VAL A 18 21.15 -4.48 7.03
N GLU A 19 21.36 -4.38 8.34
CA GLU A 19 21.20 -5.53 9.23
C GLU A 19 19.76 -6.08 9.16
N ALA A 20 19.61 -7.39 9.38
CA ALA A 20 18.32 -8.08 9.29
C ALA A 20 17.21 -7.47 10.16
N LYS A 21 17.56 -6.85 11.30
CA LYS A 21 16.62 -6.17 12.21
C LYS A 21 15.93 -4.93 11.59
N PHE A 22 16.51 -4.36 10.54
CA PHE A 22 15.96 -3.21 9.82
C PHE A 22 15.16 -3.62 8.57
N ILE A 23 15.04 -4.92 8.30
CA ILE A 23 14.25 -5.44 7.19
C ILE A 23 12.79 -5.54 7.60
N THR A 24 11.94 -4.87 6.84
CA THR A 24 10.49 -4.98 6.88
C THR A 24 10.04 -6.03 5.89
N LYS A 25 9.16 -6.95 6.32
CA LYS A 25 8.67 -8.03 5.45
C LYS A 25 7.86 -7.52 4.26
N GLY A 26 8.00 -8.17 3.11
CA GLY A 26 7.19 -7.90 1.93
C GLY A 26 5.73 -8.31 2.10
N ASN A 27 5.04 -8.42 0.96
CA ASN A 27 3.60 -8.64 0.86
C ASN A 27 2.79 -7.70 1.75
N CYS A 28 3.02 -6.39 1.61
CA CYS A 28 2.28 -5.36 2.34
C CYS A 28 2.07 -4.12 1.49
N ILE A 29 1.16 -3.25 1.94
CA ILE A 29 1.00 -1.91 1.38
C ILE A 29 1.81 -0.93 2.22
N SER A 30 2.72 -0.19 1.60
CA SER A 30 3.45 0.92 2.24
C SER A 30 2.77 2.25 1.96
N ILE A 31 2.64 3.10 2.97
CA ILE A 31 2.14 4.48 2.86
C ILE A 31 3.14 5.40 3.52
N GLY A 32 3.62 6.41 2.80
CA GLY A 32 4.45 7.45 3.40
C GLY A 32 3.63 8.57 4.06
N GLY A 33 4.12 9.08 5.19
CA GLY A 33 3.58 10.26 5.86
C GLY A 33 3.81 11.55 5.06
N GLU A 34 2.92 12.53 5.21
CA GLU A 34 2.89 13.83 4.49
C GLU A 34 2.33 13.80 3.05
N GLY A 35 1.53 12.77 2.72
CA GLY A 35 0.68 12.78 1.52
C GLY A 35 1.17 11.86 0.41
N ILE A 36 1.61 10.65 0.77
CA ILE A 36 2.24 9.73 -0.18
C ILE A 36 1.29 8.61 -0.54
N TYR A 37 1.37 8.24 -1.80
CA TYR A 37 0.65 7.13 -2.38
C TYR A 37 0.92 5.83 -1.61
N ALA A 38 -0.12 5.02 -1.53
CA ALA A 38 -0.07 3.63 -1.18
C ALA A 38 0.56 2.83 -2.32
N PHE A 39 1.54 2.01 -1.97
CA PHE A 39 2.32 1.17 -2.87
C PHE A 39 2.34 -0.27 -2.37
N TYR A 40 2.27 -1.25 -3.29
CA TYR A 40 2.42 -2.65 -2.90
C TYR A 40 3.91 -3.03 -2.91
N GLN A 41 4.39 -3.54 -1.78
CA GLN A 41 5.75 -4.04 -1.65
C GLN A 41 5.72 -5.56 -1.70
N LYS A 42 6.11 -6.13 -2.85
CA LYS A 42 6.18 -7.58 -3.05
C LYS A 42 7.32 -8.22 -2.24
N GLU A 43 8.49 -7.58 -2.26
CA GLU A 43 9.72 -8.08 -1.65
C GLU A 43 9.95 -7.47 -0.26
N ASP A 44 10.80 -8.12 0.54
CA ASP A 44 11.33 -7.56 1.78
C ASP A 44 12.13 -6.28 1.49
N PHE A 45 12.02 -5.27 2.35
CA PHE A 45 12.60 -3.95 2.11
C PHE A 45 13.11 -3.29 3.39
N ALA A 46 14.03 -2.35 3.23
CA ALA A 46 14.42 -1.42 4.29
C ALA A 46 13.60 -0.13 4.13
N THR A 47 13.31 0.55 5.23
CA THR A 47 12.54 1.81 5.20
C THR A 47 13.09 2.84 6.17
N GLY A 48 12.92 4.10 5.81
CA GLY A 48 13.18 5.23 6.70
C GLY A 48 12.04 5.49 7.69
N THR A 49 12.05 6.68 8.28
CA THR A 49 11.01 7.13 9.21
C THR A 49 9.71 7.49 8.48
N ASN A 50 8.61 7.50 9.23
CA ASN A 50 7.28 7.93 8.76
C ASN A 50 6.72 7.11 7.58
N ILE A 51 7.05 5.83 7.49
CA ILE A 51 6.37 4.86 6.62
C ILE A 51 5.47 3.97 7.47
N CYS A 52 4.20 3.84 7.06
CA CYS A 52 3.24 2.91 7.64
C CYS A 52 3.11 1.69 6.71
N THR A 53 2.97 0.50 7.28
CA THR A 53 2.69 -0.73 6.50
C THR A 53 1.36 -1.33 6.88
N LEU A 54 0.49 -1.57 5.89
CA LEU A 54 -0.77 -2.28 6.06
C LEU A 54 -0.60 -3.74 5.62
N ARG A 55 -1.11 -4.66 6.45
CA ARG A 55 -1.01 -6.10 6.25
C ARG A 55 -2.35 -6.78 6.48
N ASN A 56 -2.61 -7.83 5.72
CA ASN A 56 -3.74 -8.72 5.93
C ASN A 56 -3.37 -10.11 5.41
N GLU A 57 -3.87 -11.17 6.03
CA GLU A 57 -3.58 -12.56 5.63
C GLU A 57 -4.12 -12.90 4.24
N LYS A 58 -5.22 -12.25 3.82
CA LYS A 58 -5.81 -12.40 2.49
C LYS A 58 -5.20 -11.45 1.45
N LEU A 59 -4.17 -10.69 1.83
CA LEU A 59 -3.49 -9.78 0.91
C LEU A 59 -2.61 -10.57 -0.07
N ASN A 60 -2.88 -10.37 -1.35
CA ASN A 60 -2.00 -10.75 -2.46
C ASN A 60 -1.71 -9.53 -3.33
N GLN A 61 -0.88 -9.69 -4.36
CA GLN A 61 -0.50 -8.62 -5.28
C GLN A 61 -1.72 -7.87 -5.84
N TYR A 62 -2.72 -8.59 -6.35
CA TYR A 62 -3.88 -8.01 -7.02
C TYR A 62 -4.82 -7.32 -6.05
N VAL A 63 -5.11 -7.95 -4.91
CA VAL A 63 -5.89 -7.34 -3.83
C VAL A 63 -5.20 -6.08 -3.32
N ALA A 64 -3.88 -6.12 -3.15
CA ALA A 64 -3.11 -4.96 -2.70
C ALA A 64 -3.16 -3.82 -3.72
N LEU A 65 -3.01 -4.10 -5.01
CA LEU A 65 -3.14 -3.08 -6.07
C LEU A 65 -4.52 -2.44 -6.08
N PHE A 66 -5.59 -3.23 -5.90
CA PHE A 66 -6.95 -2.69 -5.78
C PHE A 66 -7.07 -1.74 -4.58
N ILE A 67 -6.62 -2.17 -3.41
CA ILE A 67 -6.67 -1.36 -2.19
C ILE A 67 -5.79 -0.11 -2.33
N CYS A 68 -4.60 -0.21 -2.91
CA CYS A 68 -3.74 0.92 -3.23
C CYS A 68 -4.47 1.94 -4.11
N ALA A 69 -5.17 1.50 -5.15
CA ALA A 69 -5.95 2.38 -6.02
C ALA A 69 -7.02 3.15 -5.23
N VAL A 70 -7.76 2.47 -4.34
CA VAL A 70 -8.75 3.11 -3.47
C VAL A 70 -8.09 4.10 -2.51
N LEU A 71 -7.02 3.70 -1.82
CA LEU A 71 -6.27 4.55 -0.89
C LEU A 71 -5.66 5.78 -1.57
N ASN A 72 -5.26 5.65 -2.84
CA ASN A 72 -4.69 6.73 -3.65
C ASN A 72 -5.75 7.66 -4.20
N HIS A 73 -6.95 7.15 -4.46
CA HIS A 73 -8.09 8.00 -4.80
C HIS A 73 -8.47 8.93 -3.64
N GLU A 74 -8.23 8.53 -2.40
CA GLU A 74 -8.48 9.34 -1.19
C GLU A 74 -7.35 10.35 -0.87
N VAL A 75 -6.27 10.38 -1.67
CA VAL A 75 -5.06 11.18 -1.36
C VAL A 75 -5.37 12.68 -1.23
N TYR A 76 -6.39 13.19 -1.92
CA TYR A 76 -6.80 14.59 -1.91
C TYR A 76 -7.20 15.10 -0.50
N ARG A 77 -7.47 14.19 0.44
CA ARG A 77 -7.82 14.51 1.83
C ARG A 77 -6.61 14.94 2.66
N TYR A 78 -5.39 14.70 2.15
CA TYR A 78 -4.13 14.91 2.85
C TYR A 78 -3.32 16.03 2.21
N SER A 79 -2.55 16.73 3.03
CA SER A 79 -1.64 17.79 2.62
C SER A 79 -0.50 17.90 3.62
N TYR A 80 0.48 18.77 3.37
CA TYR A 80 1.59 19.00 4.31
C TYR A 80 1.10 19.32 5.73
N GLY A 81 0.13 20.22 5.87
CA GLY A 81 -0.49 20.55 7.18
C GLY A 81 -1.45 19.48 7.72
N ARG A 82 -1.75 18.44 6.94
CA ARG A 82 -2.65 17.33 7.30
C ARG A 82 -2.07 16.01 6.81
N ALA A 83 -0.89 15.67 7.32
CA ALA A 83 -0.19 14.46 6.96
C ALA A 83 -1.05 13.20 7.23
N ARG A 84 -0.93 12.22 6.32
CA ARG A 84 -1.44 10.86 6.48
C ARG A 84 -0.54 10.05 7.42
N ASN A 85 -0.46 10.48 8.67
CA ASN A 85 0.32 9.82 9.71
C ASN A 85 -0.38 8.54 10.21
N LEU A 86 0.33 7.73 11.01
CA LEU A 86 -0.17 6.44 11.51
C LEU A 86 -1.56 6.56 12.16
N GLY A 87 -1.73 7.48 13.11
CA GLY A 87 -3.02 7.66 13.79
C GLY A 87 -4.16 8.04 12.85
N ARG A 88 -3.88 8.78 11.76
CA ARG A 88 -4.92 9.09 10.76
C ARG A 88 -5.20 7.90 9.83
N VAL A 89 -4.18 7.09 9.49
CA VAL A 89 -4.33 5.84 8.72
C VAL A 89 -5.16 4.81 9.52
N GLU A 90 -4.91 4.67 10.81
CA GLU A 90 -5.67 3.76 11.69
C GLU A 90 -7.17 4.10 11.78
N ASN A 91 -7.51 5.38 11.61
CA ASN A 91 -8.89 5.87 11.63
C ASN A 91 -9.46 6.10 10.22
N GLU A 92 -8.72 5.75 9.17
CA GLU A 92 -9.15 5.95 7.80
C GLU A 92 -10.12 4.84 7.37
N ILE A 93 -11.32 5.26 6.96
CA ILE A 93 -12.34 4.35 6.43
C ILE A 93 -12.35 4.46 4.91
N ILE A 94 -12.13 3.33 4.24
CA ILE A 94 -12.27 3.18 2.79
C ILE A 94 -13.44 2.26 2.45
N LYS A 95 -14.03 2.47 1.27
CA LYS A 95 -15.09 1.60 0.75
C LYS A 95 -14.48 0.50 -0.08
N LEU A 96 -14.81 -0.74 0.25
CA LEU A 96 -14.38 -1.94 -0.46
C LEU A 96 -15.61 -2.75 -0.90
N PRO A 97 -15.50 -3.55 -1.97
CA PRO A 97 -16.59 -4.39 -2.44
C PRO A 97 -16.93 -5.47 -1.41
N ILE A 98 -18.20 -5.86 -1.38
CA ILE A 98 -18.72 -6.96 -0.55
C ILE A 98 -19.39 -8.01 -1.43
N ASN A 99 -19.29 -9.26 -1.00
CA ASN A 99 -19.95 -10.38 -1.64
C ASN A 99 -21.42 -10.49 -1.20
N HIS A 100 -22.16 -11.45 -1.75
CA HIS A 100 -23.57 -11.69 -1.40
C HIS A 100 -23.81 -12.09 0.07
N LYS A 101 -22.76 -12.44 0.82
CA LYS A 101 -22.81 -12.76 2.26
C LYS A 101 -22.57 -11.53 3.14
N GLY A 102 -22.30 -10.37 2.54
CA GLY A 102 -21.95 -9.14 3.27
C GLY A 102 -20.51 -9.08 3.77
N GLU A 103 -19.64 -9.97 3.29
CA GLU A 103 -18.21 -10.01 3.63
C GLU A 103 -17.39 -9.30 2.55
N LEU A 104 -16.17 -8.86 2.87
CA LEU A 104 -15.26 -8.28 1.87
C LEU A 104 -15.01 -9.25 0.70
N ASP A 105 -15.17 -8.76 -0.52
CA ASP A 105 -15.05 -9.57 -1.75
C ASP A 105 -13.63 -9.54 -2.30
N PHE A 106 -12.76 -10.36 -1.70
CA PHE A 106 -11.35 -10.50 -2.14
C PHE A 106 -11.24 -11.07 -3.55
N ASP A 107 -12.12 -11.99 -3.92
CA ASP A 107 -12.13 -12.62 -5.24
C ASP A 107 -12.48 -11.60 -6.33
N PHE A 108 -13.46 -10.72 -6.07
CA PHE A 108 -13.77 -9.61 -6.96
C PHE A 108 -12.57 -8.67 -7.11
N MET A 109 -11.96 -8.23 -6.00
CA MET A 109 -10.80 -7.31 -6.05
C MET A 109 -9.66 -7.89 -6.88
N GLU A 110 -9.34 -9.18 -6.69
CA GLU A 110 -8.30 -9.87 -7.44
C GLU A 110 -8.66 -10.02 -8.93
N ASN A 111 -9.85 -10.53 -9.23
CA ASN A 111 -10.28 -10.76 -10.62
C ASN A 111 -10.43 -9.45 -11.39
N TYR A 112 -10.86 -8.38 -10.74
CA TYR A 112 -10.94 -7.06 -11.34
C TYR A 112 -9.57 -6.60 -11.82
N ILE A 113 -8.55 -6.61 -10.96
CA ILE A 113 -7.20 -6.19 -11.37
C ILE A 113 -6.63 -7.12 -12.45
N LYS A 114 -6.81 -8.44 -12.35
CA LYS A 114 -6.39 -9.39 -13.39
C LYS A 114 -7.05 -9.15 -14.75
N SER A 115 -8.26 -8.60 -14.76
CA SER A 115 -8.97 -8.28 -16.00
C SER A 115 -8.46 -7.00 -16.69
N LEU A 116 -7.73 -6.14 -15.97
CA LEU A 116 -7.17 -4.92 -16.51
C LEU A 116 -5.96 -5.22 -17.40
N PRO A 117 -5.78 -4.51 -18.53
CA PRO A 117 -4.55 -4.56 -19.29
C PRO A 117 -3.36 -4.22 -18.40
N TYR A 118 -2.34 -5.09 -18.39
CA TYR A 118 -1.11 -4.92 -17.59
C TYR A 118 -1.29 -4.95 -16.07
N GLY A 119 -2.39 -5.52 -15.55
CA GLY A 119 -2.65 -5.64 -14.11
C GLY A 119 -1.65 -6.51 -13.33
N ASP A 120 -0.75 -7.20 -14.04
CA ASP A 120 0.36 -7.98 -13.51
C ASP A 120 1.68 -7.19 -13.40
N ARG A 121 1.76 -6.01 -14.01
CA ARG A 121 2.98 -5.17 -14.02
C ARG A 121 2.99 -4.22 -12.84
N ILE A 122 4.08 -4.27 -12.07
CA ILE A 122 4.40 -3.37 -10.93
C ILE A 122 5.79 -2.81 -11.16
#